data_AF-A0A9E5K472-F1
#
_entry.id   AF-A0A9E5K472-F1
#
_cell.length_a   1.000
_cell.length_b   1.000
_cell.length_c   1.000
_cell.angle_alpha   90.00
_cell.angle_beta   90.00
_cell.angle_gamma   90.00
#
_symmetry.space_group_name_H-M   'P 1'
#
loop_
_entity.id
_entity.type
_entity.pdbx_description
1 polymer ?
#
loop_
_entity_poly.entity_id
_entity_poly.type
_entity_poly.pdbx_seq_one_letter_code
_entity_poly.pdbx_strand_id
1 'polypeptide(L)' 'MKSGAKAAADALHIAIAAVHGVEFLLTWNCTHIANATLRPRIESICRQLGYEPPVICTPLELLESGDGA' A
#
# COMPACT_ATOMS: atom_id res chain seq x y z
N MET A 1 0.67 21.78 -5.68
CA MET A 1 1.80 21.70 -4.74
C MET A 1 1.46 20.66 -3.67
N LYS A 2 1.96 19.41 -3.79
CA LYS A 2 1.66 18.33 -2.82
C LYS A 2 2.56 18.55 -1.58
N SER A 3 1.97 18.79 -0.40
CA SER A 3 2.75 18.97 0.84
C SER A 3 3.43 17.66 1.22
N GLY A 4 4.76 17.64 1.31
CA GLY A 4 5.56 16.42 1.57
C GLY A 4 5.19 15.66 2.85
N ALA A 5 4.53 16.29 3.82
CA ALA A 5 4.06 15.65 5.06
C ALA A 5 3.09 14.48 4.82
N LYS A 6 2.20 14.58 3.83
CA LYS A 6 1.25 13.49 3.53
C LYS A 6 1.97 12.29 2.91
N ALA A 7 2.92 12.55 2.00
CA ALA A 7 3.72 11.51 1.37
C ALA A 7 4.64 10.76 2.36
N ALA A 8 5.13 11.44 3.40
CA ALA A 8 5.94 10.82 4.45
C ALA A 8 5.12 9.88 5.34
N ALA A 9 3.91 10.32 5.75
CA ALA A 9 2.99 9.47 6.52
C ALA A 9 2.58 8.22 5.72
N ASP A 10 2.34 8.40 4.43
CA ASP A 10 1.99 7.33 3.50
C ASP A 10 3.10 6.27 3.39
N ALA A 11 4.34 6.71 3.21
CA ALA A 11 5.51 5.83 3.17
C ALA A 11 5.74 5.08 4.50
N LEU A 12 5.51 5.76 5.64
CA LEU A 12 5.64 5.16 6.95
C LEU A 12 4.62 4.03 7.17
N HIS A 13 3.35 4.23 6.77
CA HIS A 13 2.33 3.17 6.88
C HIS A 13 2.69 1.93 6.07
N ILE A 14 3.18 2.11 4.85
CA ILE A 14 3.62 0.99 4.01
C ILE A 14 4.80 0.26 4.65
N ALA A 15 5.80 1.01 5.15
CA ALA A 15 6.97 0.42 5.79
C ALA A 15 6.58 -0.42 7.02
N ILE A 16 5.68 0.10 7.87
CA ILE A 16 5.17 -0.62 9.04
C ILE A 16 4.45 -1.91 8.59
N ALA A 17 3.55 -1.82 7.61
CA ALA A 17 2.83 -2.99 7.10
C ALA A 17 3.78 -4.07 6.55
N ALA A 18 4.77 -3.68 5.74
CA ALA A 18 5.76 -4.60 5.17
C ALA A 18 6.66 -5.24 6.26
N VAL A 19 7.12 -4.46 7.24
CA VAL A 19 7.95 -4.95 8.36
C VAL A 19 7.20 -5.96 9.22
N HIS A 20 5.90 -5.75 9.43
CA HIS A 20 5.05 -6.65 10.22
C HIS A 20 4.45 -7.81 9.42
N GLY A 21 4.74 -7.92 8.12
CA GLY A 21 4.20 -8.99 7.27
C GLY A 21 2.68 -8.91 7.09
N VAL A 22 2.12 -7.71 7.10
CA VAL A 22 0.68 -7.49 6.87
C VAL A 22 0.37 -7.79 5.41
N GLU A 23 -0.56 -8.71 5.16
CA GLU A 23 -0.94 -9.11 3.80
C GLU A 23 -1.72 -8.02 3.06
N PHE A 24 -2.59 -7.29 3.75
CA PHE A 24 -3.46 -6.27 3.14
C PHE A 24 -3.38 -4.93 3.86
N LEU A 25 -3.08 -3.86 3.11
CA LEU A 25 -3.09 -2.49 3.59
C LEU A 25 -4.28 -1.75 2.98
N LEU A 26 -5.37 -1.66 3.75
CA LEU A 26 -6.58 -0.98 3.32
C LEU A 26 -6.43 0.53 3.34
N THR A 27 -6.77 1.19 2.24
CA THR A 27 -6.75 2.65 2.15
C THR A 27 -7.95 3.19 1.38
N TRP A 28 -8.57 4.24 1.90
CA TRP A 28 -9.55 5.05 1.17
C TRP A 28 -8.88 6.13 0.31
N ASN A 29 -7.56 6.27 0.39
CA ASN A 29 -6.81 7.32 -0.30
C ASN A 29 -6.14 6.78 -1.56
N CYS A 30 -6.92 6.69 -2.64
CA CYS A 30 -6.43 6.22 -3.93
C CYS A 30 -5.50 7.23 -4.63
N THR A 31 -5.45 8.48 -4.15
CA THR A 31 -4.77 9.58 -4.84
C THR A 31 -3.31 9.75 -4.41
N HIS A 32 -2.90 9.18 -3.26
CA HIS A 32 -1.56 9.35 -2.70
C HIS A 32 -0.72 8.06 -2.62
N ILE A 33 -1.30 6.94 -2.17
CA ILE A 33 -0.63 5.62 -2.09
C ILE A 33 -1.02 4.72 -3.27
N ALA A 34 -2.28 4.76 -3.71
CA ALA A 34 -2.76 3.90 -4.79
C ALA A 34 -2.55 4.50 -6.18
N ASN A 35 -1.56 5.38 -6.37
CA ASN A 35 -1.14 5.70 -7.72
C ASN A 35 -0.54 4.41 -8.29
N ALA A 36 -1.27 3.73 -9.19
CA ALA A 36 -0.89 2.42 -9.73
C ALA A 36 0.52 2.43 -10.34
N THR A 37 1.03 3.60 -10.72
CA THR A 37 2.42 3.80 -11.19
C THR A 37 3.48 3.71 -10.08
N LEU A 38 3.14 4.02 -8.83
CA LEU A 38 4.04 3.98 -7.68
C LEU A 38 4.07 2.61 -6.99
N ARG A 39 2.99 1.82 -7.07
CA ARG A 39 2.92 0.47 -6.49
C ARG A 39 4.11 -0.42 -6.89
N PRO A 40 4.44 -0.59 -8.19
CA PRO A 40 5.58 -1.44 -8.58
C PRO A 40 6.91 -0.96 -8.00
N ARG A 41 7.06 0.35 -7.82
CA ARG A 41 8.27 0.95 -7.25
C ARG A 41 8.36 0.68 -5.75
N ILE A 42 7.26 0.81 -5.03
CA ILE A 42 7.16 0.50 -3.60
C ILE A 42 7.45 -0.98 -3.36
N GLU A 43 6.80 -1.86 -4.13
CA GLU A 43 7.00 -3.31 -4.06
C GLU A 43 8.45 -3.69 -4.31
N SER A 44 9.07 -3.11 -5.35
CA SER A 44 10.48 -3.33 -5.67
C SER A 44 11.40 -2.92 -4.50
N ILE A 45 11.15 -1.77 -3.87
CA ILE A 45 11.94 -1.31 -2.71
C ILE A 45 11.76 -2.24 -1.52
N CYS A 46 10.54 -2.63 -1.17
CA CYS A 46 10.28 -3.58 -0.08
C CYS A 46 11.04 -4.90 -0.31
N ARG A 47 10.96 -5.46 -1.53
CA ARG A 47 11.64 -6.70 -1.90
C ARG A 47 13.16 -6.58 -1.90
N GLN A 48 13.70 -5.45 -2.36
CA GLN A 48 15.15 -5.16 -2.28
C GLN A 48 15.66 -5.13 -0.84
N LEU A 49 14.80 -4.75 0.11
CA LEU A 49 15.09 -4.73 1.53
C LEU A 49 14.75 -6.05 2.25
N GLY A 50 14.26 -7.07 1.52
CA GLY A 50 13.92 -8.38 2.07
C GLY A 50 12.54 -8.48 2.73
N TYR A 51 11.66 -7.51 2.49
CA TYR A 51 10.28 -7.51 3.00
C TYR A 51 9.29 -7.84 1.88
N GLU A 52 8.23 -8.60 2.20
CA GLU A 52 7.12 -8.76 1.26
C GLU A 52 6.20 -7.52 1.36
N PRO A 53 5.93 -6.83 0.24
CA PRO A 53 5.06 -5.67 0.25
C PRO A 53 3.59 -6.07 0.53
N PRO A 54 2.84 -5.26 1.30
CA PRO A 54 1.42 -5.48 1.50
C PRO A 54 0.63 -5.25 0.20
N VAL A 55 -0.43 -6.02 0.00
CA VAL A 55 -1.44 -5.71 -1.01
C VAL A 55 -2.20 -4.48 -0.55
N ILE A 56 -1.84 -3.34 -1.14
CA ILE A 56 -2.58 -2.11 -0.95
C ILE A 56 -3.90 -2.28 -1.70
N CYS A 57 -5.04 -2.04 -1.06
CA CYS A 57 -6.32 -2.08 -1.74
C CYS A 57 -7.33 -1.13 -1.10
N THR A 58 -8.36 -0.78 -1.84
CA THR A 58 -9.54 -0.18 -1.21
C THR A 58 -10.38 -1.27 -0.55
N PRO A 59 -11.17 -0.92 0.47
CA PRO A 59 -12.15 -1.84 1.06
C PRO A 59 -13.12 -2.41 0.05
N LEU A 60 -13.51 -1.63 -0.97
CA LEU A 60 -14.36 -2.12 -2.05
C LEU A 60 -13.63 -3.20 -2.86
N GLU A 61 -12.37 -2.96 -3.26
CA GLU A 61 -11.54 -3.96 -3.95
C GLU A 61 -11.33 -5.24 -3.12
N LEU A 62 -11.24 -5.12 -1.79
CA LEU A 62 -11.12 -6.27 -0.89
C LEU A 62 -12.43 -7.08 -0.83
N LEU A 63 -13.58 -6.41 -0.73
CA LEU A 63 -14.89 -7.06 -0.68
C LEU A 63 -15.28 -7.71 -2.02
N GLU A 64 -14.96 -7.06 -3.14
CA GLU A 64 -15.14 -7.64 -4.49
C GLU A 64 -14.28 -8.89 -4.70
N SER A 65 -13.18 -9.02 -3.96
CA SER A 65 -12.33 -10.22 -3.94
C SER A 65 -12.81 -11.28 -2.93
N GLY A 66 -13.76 -10.93 -2.06
CA GLY A 66 -14.21 -11.75 -0.92
C GLY A 66 -15.58 -12.41 -1.09
N ASP A 67 -16.45 -11.90 -1.96
CA ASP A 67 -17.81 -12.44 -2.14
C ASP A 67 -17.96 -13.22 -3.46
N GLY A 68 -17.56 -14.49 -3.37
CA GLY A 68 -17.90 -15.56 -4.31
C GLY A 68 -18.67 -16.70 -3.64
N ALA A 69 -19.60 -16.38 -2.72
CA ALA A 69 -20.50 -17.37 -2.09
C ALA A 69 -21.90 -16.79 -1.87
#